data_AF-A0A368YU19-F1
#
_entry.id   AF-A0A368YU19-F1
#
_cell.length_a   1.000
_cell.length_b   1.000
_cell.length_c   1.000
_cell.angle_alpha   90.00
_cell.angle_beta   90.00
_cell.angle_gamma   90.00
#
_symmetry.space_group_name_H-M   'P 1'
#
loop_
_entity.id
_entity.type
_entity.pdbx_description
1 polymer ?
#
loop_
_entity_poly.entity_id
_entity_poly.type
_entity_poly.pdbx_seq_one_letter_code
_entity_poly.pdbx_strand_id
1 'polypeptide(L)'
;MQKSILSTLMVCLSLLSFDAEAHEIKRVISFGDSYTDVSNGGPGSLDYPSKYQTIDSFKAAAYYPLPYALLEALGPAGTDNMLGYGTSAASINKFGGRVQFASQVNSAILIKFAKNDLVLVNIGINDADVLCNRAIDKQKCEKSGIEAADAAAVQVKKLIDNGAKTIIFAAFSSTHHVHHWFGENAPQGDAFAAAYFDELKKSLAPLTSSGAVIHLVDIAQFYDRVRLNPELYGFDYYDQPCAPKTPPCTLAEGGASWNKIEYKFGADQDWRVKHVLANLLHPSTGGLNVLAKYMADLVNYPDKVPPADILIGNAGSLNQSLEVKGTVIFHQEKDGAFEKLSGTGTLVKTGPGALTIKHGDFFKGPRQRLEGKLSVLVDRV
;
A
#
# COMPACT_ATOMS: atom_id res chain seq x y z
N MET A 1 19.68 -68.61 -25.68
CA MET A 1 19.22 -67.26 -26.08
C MET A 1 18.11 -66.83 -25.12
N GLN A 2 18.46 -66.02 -24.13
CA GLN A 2 17.59 -65.56 -23.06
C GLN A 2 17.16 -64.12 -23.41
N LYS A 3 15.88 -63.89 -23.69
CA LYS A 3 15.36 -62.53 -23.93
C LYS A 3 14.86 -61.96 -22.61
N SER A 4 15.60 -60.97 -22.12
CA SER A 4 15.23 -60.06 -21.04
C SER A 4 14.05 -59.20 -21.47
N ILE A 5 12.99 -59.16 -20.65
CA ILE A 5 11.89 -58.20 -20.74
C ILE A 5 12.20 -57.10 -19.73
N LEU A 6 12.55 -55.92 -20.24
CA LEU A 6 12.74 -54.71 -19.47
C LEU A 6 11.36 -54.08 -19.20
N SER A 7 10.95 -54.07 -17.93
CA SER A 7 9.74 -53.40 -17.47
C SER A 7 10.02 -51.90 -17.29
N THR A 8 9.62 -51.06 -18.23
CA THR A 8 9.67 -49.60 -18.08
C THR A 8 8.49 -49.14 -17.21
N LEU A 9 8.80 -48.73 -15.98
CA LEU A 9 7.86 -48.07 -15.07
C LEU A 9 7.59 -46.65 -15.59
N MET A 10 6.46 -46.46 -16.25
CA MET A 10 5.99 -45.14 -16.70
C MET A 10 5.38 -44.42 -15.49
N VAL A 11 6.16 -43.54 -14.86
CA VAL A 11 5.67 -42.64 -13.81
C VAL A 11 4.80 -41.59 -14.48
N CYS A 12 3.49 -41.67 -14.24
CA CYS A 12 2.52 -40.69 -14.69
C CYS A 12 2.69 -39.42 -13.84
N LEU A 13 3.49 -38.47 -14.32
CA LEU A 13 3.60 -37.15 -13.72
C LEU A 13 2.35 -36.36 -14.12
N SER A 14 1.32 -36.39 -13.27
CA SER A 14 0.13 -35.56 -13.43
C SER A 14 0.55 -34.08 -13.30
N LEU A 15 0.64 -33.38 -14.43
CA LEU A 15 0.68 -31.92 -14.45
C LEU A 15 -0.67 -31.45 -13.89
N LEU A 16 -0.69 -31.10 -12.61
CA LEU A 16 -1.77 -30.29 -12.05
C LEU A 16 -1.63 -28.92 -12.70
N SER A 17 -2.37 -28.70 -13.78
CA SER A 17 -2.69 -27.37 -14.26
C SER A 17 -3.49 -26.69 -13.15
N PHE A 18 -2.83 -25.94 -12.29
CA PHE A 18 -3.51 -24.96 -11.46
C PHE A 18 -3.96 -23.87 -12.42
N ASP A 19 -5.19 -23.98 -12.92
CA ASP A 19 -5.89 -22.83 -13.45
C ASP A 19 -5.94 -21.81 -12.32
N ALA A 20 -5.08 -20.80 -12.41
CA ALA A 20 -5.14 -19.62 -11.56
C ALA A 20 -6.45 -18.92 -11.90
N GLU A 21 -7.52 -19.29 -11.21
CA GLU A 21 -8.77 -18.56 -11.21
C GLU A 21 -8.40 -17.10 -10.87
N ALA A 22 -8.58 -16.19 -11.82
CA ALA A 22 -8.26 -14.78 -11.62
C ALA A 22 -8.95 -14.32 -10.33
N HIS A 23 -8.19 -13.75 -9.39
CA HIS A 23 -8.71 -13.34 -8.09
C HIS A 23 -9.63 -12.14 -8.28
N GLU A 24 -10.90 -12.39 -8.60
CA GLU A 24 -11.89 -11.35 -8.83
C GLU A 24 -12.14 -10.58 -7.53
N ILE A 25 -11.67 -9.34 -7.44
CA ILE A 25 -11.99 -8.44 -6.33
C ILE A 25 -13.43 -7.95 -6.51
N LYS A 26 -14.31 -8.26 -5.56
CA LYS A 26 -15.72 -7.85 -5.62
C LYS A 26 -16.04 -6.63 -4.77
N ARG A 27 -15.20 -6.32 -3.79
CA ARG A 27 -15.46 -5.20 -2.87
C ARG A 27 -14.16 -4.65 -2.30
N VAL A 28 -14.07 -3.33 -2.24
CA VAL A 28 -13.00 -2.59 -1.57
C VAL A 28 -13.51 -2.11 -0.21
N ILE A 29 -12.72 -2.33 0.83
CA ILE A 29 -13.01 -1.87 2.19
C ILE A 29 -11.82 -1.04 2.65
N SER A 30 -12.03 0.26 2.86
CA SER A 30 -10.93 1.18 3.14
C SER A 30 -10.91 1.72 4.56
N PHE A 31 -9.69 1.95 5.04
CA PHE A 31 -9.38 2.52 6.34
C PHE A 31 -8.26 3.54 6.17
N GLY A 32 -8.20 4.52 7.07
CA GLY A 32 -7.03 5.37 7.12
C GLY A 32 -7.21 6.83 7.48
N ASP A 33 -6.18 7.58 7.07
CA ASP A 33 -6.05 9.02 7.20
C ASP A 33 -6.70 9.78 6.03
N SER A 34 -6.16 10.95 5.70
CA SER A 34 -6.82 11.91 4.80
C SER A 34 -6.82 11.44 3.35
N TYR A 35 -5.96 10.50 2.96
CA TYR A 35 -5.97 9.99 1.58
C TYR A 35 -7.12 9.01 1.36
N THR A 36 -7.63 8.38 2.42
CA THR A 36 -8.77 7.47 2.37
C THR A 36 -10.03 8.04 3.00
N ASP A 37 -10.01 9.33 3.37
CA ASP A 37 -11.17 10.03 3.88
C ASP A 37 -12.22 10.17 2.78
N VAL A 38 -13.32 9.46 2.98
CA VAL A 38 -14.46 9.41 2.06
C VAL A 38 -15.59 10.34 2.50
N SER A 39 -15.45 11.03 3.63
CA SER A 39 -16.44 11.98 4.13
C SER A 39 -16.39 13.28 3.34
N ASN A 40 -17.34 13.45 2.43
CA ASN A 40 -17.45 14.62 1.55
C ASN A 40 -17.81 15.94 2.29
N GLY A 41 -17.99 15.90 3.62
CA GLY A 41 -18.37 17.05 4.46
C GLY A 41 -17.29 17.55 5.42
N GLY A 42 -16.07 17.00 5.31
CA GLY A 42 -15.03 17.21 6.30
C GLY A 42 -15.17 16.29 7.51
N PRO A 43 -14.26 16.44 8.47
CA PRO A 43 -14.08 15.45 9.52
C PRO A 43 -15.20 15.54 10.54
N GLY A 44 -15.93 14.44 10.73
CA GLY A 44 -16.90 14.31 11.82
C GLY A 44 -18.34 13.94 11.42
N SER A 45 -18.68 13.82 10.12
CA SER A 45 -19.90 13.09 9.76
C SER A 45 -19.63 11.59 9.87
N LEU A 46 -20.16 10.95 10.91
CA LEU A 46 -19.92 9.55 11.28
C LEU A 46 -20.64 8.52 10.38
N ASP A 47 -21.00 8.86 9.14
CA ASP A 47 -21.74 7.98 8.24
C ASP A 47 -20.80 6.95 7.57
N TYR A 48 -20.21 6.09 8.39
CA TYR A 48 -19.42 4.93 7.97
C TYR A 48 -20.18 3.62 8.26
N PRO A 49 -20.19 2.65 7.33
CA PRO A 49 -19.45 2.68 6.07
C PRO A 49 -20.08 3.61 5.03
N SER A 50 -19.25 4.46 4.41
CA SER A 50 -19.66 5.26 3.26
C SER A 50 -19.62 4.41 1.99
N LYS A 51 -20.62 4.59 1.13
CA LYS A 51 -20.69 3.91 -0.18
C LYS A 51 -19.90 4.68 -1.25
N TYR A 52 -19.64 4.01 -2.38
CA TYR A 52 -18.96 4.62 -3.53
C TYR A 52 -19.68 5.89 -3.98
N GLN A 53 -18.89 6.91 -4.30
CA GLN A 53 -19.32 8.14 -4.94
C GLN A 53 -18.43 8.39 -6.15
N THR A 54 -19.03 8.79 -7.27
CA THR A 54 -18.30 9.17 -8.48
C THR A 54 -17.48 10.43 -8.24
N ILE A 55 -16.44 10.64 -9.04
CA ILE A 55 -15.67 11.90 -9.07
C ILE A 55 -16.56 13.16 -9.17
N ASP A 56 -17.75 13.03 -9.76
CA ASP A 56 -18.72 14.11 -9.88
C ASP A 56 -19.21 14.67 -8.54
N SER A 57 -19.24 13.84 -7.50
CA SER A 57 -19.57 14.25 -6.12
C SER A 57 -18.46 15.07 -5.47
N PHE A 58 -17.27 15.11 -6.09
CA PHE A 58 -16.05 15.78 -5.61
C PHE A 58 -15.58 16.87 -6.59
N LYS A 59 -16.45 17.39 -7.47
CA LYS A 59 -16.06 18.44 -8.45
C LYS A 59 -15.46 19.69 -7.79
N ALA A 60 -15.88 20.06 -6.59
CA ALA A 60 -15.31 21.20 -5.87
C ALA A 60 -14.03 20.86 -5.08
N ALA A 61 -13.68 19.58 -4.97
CA ALA A 61 -12.54 19.11 -4.19
C ALA A 61 -11.26 19.03 -5.04
N ALA A 62 -10.14 19.28 -4.38
CA ALA A 62 -8.80 19.23 -4.96
C ALA A 62 -8.36 17.80 -5.32
N TYR A 63 -8.94 16.79 -4.67
CA TYR A 63 -8.61 15.38 -4.85
C TYR A 63 -9.85 14.49 -4.82
N TYR A 64 -9.72 13.32 -5.44
CA TYR A 64 -10.69 12.24 -5.40
C TYR A 64 -10.13 11.11 -4.51
N PRO A 65 -10.81 10.72 -3.41
CA PRO A 65 -10.23 9.80 -2.43
C PRO A 65 -9.67 8.50 -3.02
N LEU A 66 -8.51 8.07 -2.52
CA LEU A 66 -7.79 6.90 -3.00
C LEU A 66 -8.65 5.62 -3.09
N PRO A 67 -9.55 5.33 -2.14
CA PRO A 67 -10.39 4.13 -2.23
C PRO A 67 -11.32 4.11 -3.43
N TYR A 68 -11.87 5.27 -3.80
CA TYR A 68 -12.75 5.36 -4.95
C TYR A 68 -11.96 5.26 -6.26
N ALA A 69 -10.82 5.93 -6.35
CA ALA A 69 -9.90 5.81 -7.47
C ALA A 69 -9.42 4.35 -7.66
N LEU A 70 -9.15 3.64 -6.56
CA LEU A 70 -8.78 2.22 -6.59
C LEU A 70 -9.93 1.34 -7.10
N LEU A 71 -11.15 1.55 -6.62
CA LEU A 71 -12.31 0.81 -7.13
C LEU A 71 -12.49 1.00 -8.64
N GLU A 72 -12.37 2.24 -9.13
CA GLU A 72 -12.43 2.54 -10.57
C GLU A 72 -11.31 1.84 -11.35
N ALA A 73 -10.08 1.82 -10.80
CA ALA A 73 -8.94 1.16 -11.44
C ALA A 73 -9.06 -0.38 -11.47
N LEU A 74 -9.79 -0.97 -10.53
CA LEU A 74 -10.04 -2.43 -10.47
C LEU A 74 -11.11 -2.89 -11.46
N GLY A 75 -11.96 -1.99 -11.97
CA GLY A 75 -12.93 -2.30 -13.02
C GLY A 75 -14.37 -2.68 -12.65
N PRO A 76 -14.85 -2.74 -11.39
CA PRO A 76 -16.28 -2.94 -11.12
C PRO A 76 -17.05 -1.63 -10.82
N ALA A 77 -18.14 -1.39 -11.54
CA ALA A 77 -18.99 -0.19 -11.48
C ALA A 77 -20.22 -0.28 -10.54
N GLY A 78 -20.14 -1.09 -9.47
CA GLY A 78 -21.24 -1.27 -8.52
C GLY A 78 -21.05 -0.43 -7.26
N THR A 79 -22.03 0.40 -6.90
CA THR A 79 -21.94 1.27 -5.70
C THR A 79 -21.82 0.50 -4.38
N ASP A 80 -22.27 -0.76 -4.35
CA ASP A 80 -22.22 -1.64 -3.18
C ASP A 80 -20.86 -2.34 -3.00
N ASN A 81 -19.94 -2.15 -3.95
CA ASN A 81 -18.61 -2.75 -3.94
C ASN A 81 -17.59 -1.88 -3.17
N MET A 82 -18.06 -0.90 -2.41
CA MET A 82 -17.22 -0.04 -1.59
C MET A 82 -17.80 0.13 -0.19
N LEU A 83 -16.96 -0.07 0.82
CA LEU A 83 -17.26 0.27 2.21
C LEU A 83 -16.10 1.10 2.76
N GLY A 84 -16.24 2.42 2.75
CA GLY A 84 -15.22 3.31 3.28
C GLY A 84 -15.43 3.55 4.76
N TYR A 85 -14.37 3.37 5.56
CA TYR A 85 -14.31 3.71 6.98
C TYR A 85 -13.24 4.77 7.29
N GLY A 86 -12.47 5.21 6.28
CA GLY A 86 -11.42 6.22 6.43
C GLY A 86 -11.98 7.61 6.72
N THR A 87 -11.37 8.32 7.67
CA THR A 87 -11.92 9.57 8.26
C THR A 87 -10.84 10.63 8.54
N SER A 88 -9.71 10.59 7.84
CA SER A 88 -8.53 11.36 8.24
C SER A 88 -8.03 11.04 9.67
N ALA A 89 -8.03 9.76 10.04
CA ALA A 89 -7.54 9.28 11.32
C ALA A 89 -6.01 9.40 11.49
N ALA A 90 -5.56 8.94 12.65
CA ALA A 90 -4.17 8.62 12.95
C ALA A 90 -4.13 7.28 13.72
N SER A 91 -2.96 6.63 13.75
CA SER A 91 -2.74 5.32 14.36
C SER A 91 -2.75 5.40 15.89
N ILE A 92 -2.04 6.38 16.45
CA ILE A 92 -1.85 6.52 17.91
C ILE A 92 -2.49 7.79 18.49
N ASN A 93 -2.56 8.88 17.71
CA ASN A 93 -3.13 10.13 18.20
C ASN A 93 -4.60 10.32 17.82
N LYS A 94 -5.34 11.07 18.64
CA LYS A 94 -6.63 11.64 18.22
C LYS A 94 -6.37 12.94 17.50
N PHE A 95 -6.72 13.01 16.22
CA PHE A 95 -6.56 14.22 15.43
C PHE A 95 -7.88 15.02 15.43
N GLY A 96 -7.92 16.18 16.08
CA GLY A 96 -9.01 17.17 15.91
C GLY A 96 -10.44 16.63 15.99
N GLY A 97 -10.76 15.74 16.94
CA GLY A 97 -12.10 15.14 17.07
C GLY A 97 -12.42 13.99 16.10
N ARG A 98 -11.46 13.59 15.26
CA ARG A 98 -11.58 12.47 14.30
C ARG A 98 -11.36 11.12 14.99
N VAL A 99 -11.99 10.09 14.44
CA VAL A 99 -11.87 8.73 14.98
C VAL A 99 -10.49 8.16 14.71
N GLN A 100 -9.98 7.32 15.62
CA GLN A 100 -8.69 6.64 15.44
C GLN A 100 -8.84 5.46 14.48
N PHE A 101 -7.71 4.99 13.92
CA PHE A 101 -7.72 3.78 13.08
C PHE A 101 -8.36 2.58 13.80
N ALA A 102 -8.10 2.42 15.10
CA ALA A 102 -8.73 1.38 15.92
C ALA A 102 -10.27 1.48 15.95
N SER A 103 -10.82 2.69 15.98
CA SER A 103 -12.28 2.89 15.93
C SER A 103 -12.86 2.53 14.57
N GLN A 104 -12.18 2.89 13.48
CA GLN A 104 -12.60 2.51 12.13
C GLN A 104 -12.65 0.98 11.98
N VAL A 105 -11.61 0.29 12.43
CA VAL A 105 -11.55 -1.18 12.39
C VAL A 105 -12.60 -1.82 13.29
N ASN A 106 -12.79 -1.32 14.51
CA ASN A 106 -13.82 -1.85 15.42
C ASN A 106 -15.24 -1.72 14.81
N SER A 107 -15.51 -0.67 14.04
CA SER A 107 -16.78 -0.54 13.31
C SER A 107 -16.89 -1.52 12.14
N ALA A 108 -15.80 -1.77 11.41
CA ALA A 108 -15.83 -2.65 10.24
C ALA A 108 -15.90 -4.14 10.58
N ILE A 109 -15.28 -4.58 11.67
CA ILE A 109 -15.27 -6.00 12.05
C ILE A 109 -16.64 -6.53 12.51
N LEU A 110 -17.66 -5.66 12.56
CA LEU A 110 -19.06 -6.05 12.72
C LEU A 110 -19.59 -6.84 11.52
N ILE A 111 -18.96 -6.72 10.35
CA ILE A 111 -19.19 -7.59 9.18
C ILE A 111 -18.04 -8.58 9.02
N LYS A 112 -18.29 -9.73 8.39
CA LYS A 112 -17.24 -10.68 8.01
C LYS A 112 -16.64 -10.33 6.66
N PHE A 113 -15.32 -10.41 6.57
CA PHE A 113 -14.60 -10.24 5.31
C PHE A 113 -14.72 -11.51 4.46
N ALA A 114 -15.03 -11.33 3.18
CA ALA A 114 -15.07 -12.37 2.18
C ALA A 114 -13.68 -12.56 1.54
N LYS A 115 -13.45 -13.73 0.92
CA LYS A 115 -12.16 -14.07 0.26
C LYS A 115 -11.78 -13.10 -0.86
N ASN A 116 -12.77 -12.46 -1.47
CA ASN A 116 -12.68 -11.53 -2.58
C ASN A 116 -12.85 -10.06 -2.16
N ASP A 117 -12.83 -9.77 -0.86
CA ASP A 117 -12.66 -8.41 -0.37
C ASP A 117 -11.20 -7.99 -0.49
N LEU A 118 -10.98 -6.78 -0.99
CA LEU A 118 -9.72 -6.08 -0.92
C LEU A 118 -9.77 -5.08 0.24
N VAL A 119 -8.86 -5.23 1.19
CA VAL A 119 -8.70 -4.25 2.27
C VAL A 119 -7.63 -3.23 1.86
N LEU A 120 -7.99 -1.95 1.86
CA LEU A 120 -7.07 -0.83 1.69
C LEU A 120 -6.84 -0.14 3.03
N VAL A 121 -5.58 -0.06 3.46
CA VAL A 121 -5.16 0.72 4.62
C VAL A 121 -4.18 1.79 4.16
N ASN A 122 -4.43 3.05 4.50
CA ASN A 122 -3.44 4.11 4.38
C ASN A 122 -3.45 4.95 5.65
N ILE A 123 -2.41 4.83 6.46
CA ILE A 123 -2.37 5.47 7.77
C ILE A 123 -0.92 5.85 8.07
N GLY A 124 -0.72 6.89 8.87
CA GLY A 124 0.57 7.25 9.43
C GLY A 124 1.04 8.66 9.08
N ILE A 125 0.60 9.26 7.96
CA ILE A 125 1.11 10.60 7.60
C ILE A 125 0.56 11.67 8.54
N ASN A 126 -0.67 11.49 9.02
CA ASN A 126 -1.23 12.33 10.06
C ASN A 126 -0.53 12.13 11.42
N ASP A 127 -0.06 10.91 11.73
CA ASP A 127 0.76 10.68 12.93
C ASP A 127 2.09 11.44 12.81
N ALA A 128 2.77 11.34 11.66
CA ALA A 128 4.00 12.06 11.36
C ALA A 128 3.79 13.58 11.39
N ASP A 129 2.70 14.10 10.82
CA ASP A 129 2.38 15.52 10.84
C ASP A 129 2.26 16.04 12.29
N VAL A 130 1.39 15.41 13.08
CA VAL A 130 1.13 15.84 14.47
C VAL A 130 2.38 15.74 15.33
N LEU A 131 3.12 14.64 15.20
CA LEU A 131 4.20 14.31 16.11
C LEU A 131 5.53 14.92 15.70
N CYS A 132 5.74 15.19 14.41
CA CYS A 132 7.05 15.50 13.85
C CYS A 132 7.12 16.80 13.06
N ASN A 133 6.00 17.30 12.51
CA ASN A 133 6.01 18.56 11.75
C ASN A 133 6.22 19.82 12.62
N ARG A 134 6.24 19.65 13.94
CA ARG A 134 6.61 20.70 14.92
C ARG A 134 7.61 20.22 15.96
N ALA A 135 8.21 19.03 15.75
CA ALA A 135 9.14 18.45 16.71
C ALA A 135 10.56 18.93 16.47
N ILE A 136 11.25 19.19 17.58
CA ILE A 136 12.67 19.49 17.57
C ILE A 136 13.50 18.20 17.71
N ASP A 137 12.93 17.14 18.29
CA ASP A 137 13.64 15.91 18.63
C ASP A 137 13.39 14.77 17.63
N LYS A 138 14.42 14.45 16.86
CA LYS A 138 14.43 13.36 15.89
C LYS A 138 14.24 11.98 16.53
N GLN A 139 14.86 11.69 17.67
CA GLN A 139 14.78 10.38 18.33
C GLN A 139 13.36 10.09 18.83
N LYS A 140 12.67 11.13 19.30
CA LYS A 140 11.26 11.03 19.66
C LYS A 140 10.37 10.68 18.46
N CYS A 141 10.69 11.23 17.28
CA CYS A 141 10.01 10.90 16.04
C CYS A 141 10.24 9.45 15.58
N GLU A 142 11.47 8.95 15.68
CA GLU A 142 11.80 7.55 15.40
C GLU A 142 10.99 6.60 16.30
N LYS A 143 10.98 6.88 17.62
CA LYS A 143 10.20 6.11 18.59
C LYS A 143 8.69 6.15 18.28
N SER A 144 8.17 7.32 17.92
CA SER A 144 6.77 7.48 17.55
C SER A 144 6.41 6.71 16.28
N GLY A 145 7.35 6.59 15.32
CA GLY A 145 7.19 5.77 14.12
C GLY A 145 7.00 4.30 14.47
N ILE A 146 7.83 3.76 15.37
CA ILE A 146 7.70 2.38 15.86
C ILE A 146 6.34 2.17 16.54
N GLU A 147 5.95 3.07 17.46
CA GLU A 147 4.67 2.96 18.18
C GLU A 147 3.46 3.02 17.24
N ALA A 148 3.51 3.88 16.20
CA ALA A 148 2.46 3.96 15.19
C ALA A 148 2.36 2.69 14.33
N ALA A 149 3.50 2.09 13.97
CA ALA A 149 3.54 0.85 13.21
C ALA A 149 2.93 -0.33 13.99
N ASP A 150 3.30 -0.47 15.26
CA ASP A 150 2.75 -1.50 16.14
C ASP A 150 1.25 -1.33 16.36
N ALA A 151 0.80 -0.09 16.60
CA ALA A 151 -0.62 0.20 16.73
C ALA A 151 -1.41 -0.15 15.46
N ALA A 152 -0.85 0.12 14.28
CA ALA A 152 -1.45 -0.22 13.00
C ALA A 152 -1.48 -1.74 12.77
N ALA A 153 -0.37 -2.44 13.05
CA ALA A 153 -0.29 -3.90 12.95
C ALA A 153 -1.31 -4.62 13.83
N VAL A 154 -1.57 -4.13 15.06
CA VAL A 154 -2.65 -4.66 15.92
C VAL A 154 -4.02 -4.58 15.22
N GLN A 155 -4.31 -3.49 14.51
CA GLN A 155 -5.59 -3.38 13.80
C GLN A 155 -5.63 -4.25 12.55
N VAL A 156 -4.53 -4.34 11.78
CA VAL A 156 -4.43 -5.27 10.63
C VAL A 156 -4.64 -6.71 11.07
N LYS A 157 -4.10 -7.10 12.23
CA LYS A 157 -4.33 -8.42 12.81
C LYS A 157 -5.83 -8.67 13.02
N LYS A 158 -6.58 -7.72 13.58
CA LYS A 158 -8.04 -7.85 13.76
C LYS A 158 -8.77 -8.04 12.43
N LEU A 159 -8.35 -7.34 11.36
CA LEU A 159 -8.93 -7.49 10.03
C LEU A 159 -8.69 -8.92 9.49
N ILE A 160 -7.47 -9.42 9.62
CA ILE A 160 -7.09 -10.79 9.20
C ILE A 160 -7.82 -11.85 10.02
N ASP A 161 -7.84 -11.71 11.35
CA ASP A 161 -8.58 -12.59 12.27
C ASP A 161 -10.09 -12.62 11.92
N ASN A 162 -10.60 -11.55 11.31
CA ASN A 162 -11.98 -11.43 10.88
C ASN A 162 -12.23 -11.80 9.41
N GLY A 163 -11.21 -12.33 8.71
CA GLY A 163 -11.34 -12.96 7.39
C GLY A 163 -10.65 -12.23 6.24
N ALA A 164 -10.02 -11.08 6.46
CA ALA A 164 -9.32 -10.36 5.39
C ALA A 164 -8.16 -11.21 4.84
N LYS A 165 -8.12 -11.41 3.52
CA LYS A 165 -7.11 -12.23 2.84
C LYS A 165 -6.15 -11.43 1.97
N THR A 166 -6.62 -10.39 1.30
CA THR A 166 -5.81 -9.53 0.44
C THR A 166 -5.83 -8.11 1.00
N ILE A 167 -4.66 -7.60 1.37
CA ILE A 167 -4.52 -6.28 1.99
C ILE A 167 -3.50 -5.47 1.20
N ILE A 168 -3.85 -4.25 0.84
CA ILE A 168 -2.90 -3.22 0.43
C ILE A 168 -2.73 -2.27 1.61
N PHE A 169 -1.52 -2.24 2.16
CA PHE A 169 -1.12 -1.29 3.18
C PHE A 169 -0.24 -0.22 2.51
N ALA A 170 -0.82 0.93 2.21
CA ALA A 170 -0.12 2.08 1.66
C ALA A 170 0.51 2.89 2.78
N ALA A 171 1.83 2.77 2.94
CA ALA A 171 2.64 3.48 3.92
C ALA A 171 3.77 4.25 3.21
N PHE A 172 4.70 4.83 3.96
CA PHE A 172 5.78 5.65 3.41
C PHE A 172 7.08 5.41 4.17
N SER A 173 8.18 5.17 3.45
CA SER A 173 9.51 5.06 4.05
C SER A 173 10.21 6.41 4.23
N SER A 174 9.69 7.46 3.59
CA SER A 174 10.14 8.85 3.75
C SER A 174 8.99 9.84 3.56
N THR A 175 9.21 11.07 3.98
CA THR A 175 8.29 12.20 3.73
C THR A 175 8.59 12.93 2.43
N HIS A 176 9.54 12.44 1.61
CA HIS A 176 10.00 13.11 0.39
C HIS A 176 8.86 13.55 -0.55
N HIS A 177 7.86 12.69 -0.72
CA HIS A 177 6.73 12.94 -1.60
C HIS A 177 5.88 14.15 -1.18
N VAL A 178 6.01 14.59 0.07
CA VAL A 178 5.34 15.76 0.68
C VAL A 178 6.34 16.61 1.48
N HIS A 179 7.62 16.62 1.11
CA HIS A 179 8.68 17.22 1.91
C HIS A 179 8.46 18.71 2.21
N HIS A 180 7.83 19.44 1.28
CA HIS A 180 7.48 20.84 1.48
C HIS A 180 6.51 21.08 2.65
N TRP A 181 5.67 20.10 3.00
CA TRP A 181 4.80 20.18 4.17
C TRP A 181 5.60 20.18 5.49
N PHE A 182 6.68 19.41 5.54
CA PHE A 182 7.54 19.30 6.71
C PHE A 182 8.58 20.43 6.79
N GLY A 183 8.92 21.04 5.66
CA GLY A 183 9.83 22.20 5.59
C GLY A 183 11.15 21.91 6.28
N GLU A 184 11.53 22.75 7.25
CA GLU A 184 12.76 22.57 8.04
C GLU A 184 12.74 21.31 8.93
N ASN A 185 11.55 20.75 9.21
CA ASN A 185 11.37 19.53 10.01
C ASN A 185 11.34 18.25 9.15
N ALA A 186 11.67 18.32 7.85
CA ALA A 186 11.75 17.14 6.99
C ALA A 186 12.64 16.02 7.57
N PRO A 187 13.82 16.30 8.18
CA PRO A 187 14.62 15.24 8.80
C PRO A 187 13.92 14.46 9.93
N GLN A 188 13.03 15.11 10.68
CA GLN A 188 12.24 14.50 11.75
C GLN A 188 11.10 13.67 11.17
N GLY A 189 10.43 14.19 10.15
CA GLY A 189 9.43 13.45 9.38
C GLY A 189 10.02 12.18 8.76
N ASP A 190 11.19 12.29 8.13
CA ASP A 190 11.90 11.15 7.55
C ASP A 190 12.37 10.14 8.60
N ALA A 191 12.75 10.60 9.79
CA ALA A 191 13.10 9.70 10.89
C ALA A 191 11.90 8.89 11.39
N PHE A 192 10.73 9.53 11.53
CA PHE A 192 9.47 8.83 11.79
C PHE A 192 9.18 7.83 10.67
N ALA A 193 9.21 8.27 9.42
CA ALA A 193 8.82 7.47 8.26
C ALA A 193 9.69 6.22 8.10
N ALA A 194 11.01 6.37 8.24
CA ALA A 194 11.94 5.25 8.16
C ALA A 194 11.68 4.23 9.27
N ALA A 195 11.56 4.68 10.52
CA ALA A 195 11.29 3.81 11.66
C ALA A 195 9.91 3.13 11.56
N TYR A 196 8.89 3.88 11.14
CA TYR A 196 7.53 3.39 10.91
C TYR A 196 7.50 2.28 9.85
N PHE A 197 8.09 2.53 8.68
CA PHE A 197 8.07 1.58 7.57
C PHE A 197 8.93 0.34 7.85
N ASP A 198 10.07 0.52 8.52
CA ASP A 198 10.90 -0.59 8.98
C ASP A 198 10.19 -1.49 9.98
N GLU A 199 9.46 -0.90 10.92
CA GLU A 199 8.71 -1.66 11.91
C GLU A 199 7.47 -2.33 11.30
N LEU A 200 6.75 -1.68 10.38
CA LEU A 200 5.63 -2.30 9.66
C LEU A 200 6.05 -3.61 8.96
N LYS A 201 7.22 -3.66 8.31
CA LYS A 201 7.73 -4.90 7.70
C LYS A 201 7.83 -6.03 8.72
N LYS A 202 8.31 -5.73 9.93
CA LYS A 202 8.50 -6.71 11.00
C LYS A 202 7.17 -7.12 11.62
N SER A 203 6.31 -6.15 11.95
CA SER A 203 5.06 -6.38 12.68
C SER A 203 3.95 -6.96 11.79
N LEU A 204 3.98 -6.73 10.47
CA LEU A 204 3.01 -7.30 9.53
C LEU A 204 3.38 -8.72 9.06
N ALA A 205 4.66 -9.05 8.94
CA ALA A 205 5.10 -10.35 8.40
C ALA A 205 4.50 -11.57 9.13
N PRO A 206 4.54 -11.67 10.48
CA PRO A 206 3.94 -12.78 11.22
C PRO A 206 2.42 -12.90 11.04
N LEU A 207 1.72 -11.83 10.67
CA LEU A 207 0.27 -11.86 10.49
C LEU A 207 -0.15 -12.67 9.25
N THR A 208 0.77 -12.89 8.32
CA THR A 208 0.52 -13.64 7.07
C THR A 208 0.56 -15.16 7.23
N SER A 209 0.90 -15.66 8.44
CA SER A 209 0.97 -17.09 8.75
C SER A 209 -0.36 -17.84 8.57
N SER A 210 -1.49 -17.13 8.63
CA SER A 210 -2.84 -17.67 8.39
C SER A 210 -3.27 -17.65 6.91
N GLY A 211 -2.33 -17.32 6.01
CA GLY A 211 -2.52 -17.28 4.57
C GLY A 211 -3.10 -15.96 4.05
N ALA A 212 -3.03 -14.88 4.83
CA ALA A 212 -3.21 -13.53 4.29
C ALA A 212 -2.01 -13.12 3.43
N VAL A 213 -2.25 -12.22 2.49
CA VAL A 213 -1.25 -11.59 1.62
C VAL A 213 -1.34 -10.09 1.83
N ILE A 214 -0.20 -9.46 2.08
CA ILE A 214 -0.12 -8.02 2.32
C ILE A 214 0.84 -7.41 1.30
N HIS A 215 0.35 -6.47 0.51
CA HIS A 215 1.18 -5.55 -0.27
C HIS A 215 1.45 -4.32 0.59
N LEU A 216 2.66 -4.23 1.16
CA LEU A 216 3.11 -3.03 1.85
C LEU A 216 3.72 -2.07 0.83
N VAL A 217 2.90 -1.13 0.37
CA VAL A 217 3.27 -0.17 -0.68
C VAL A 217 4.00 1.01 -0.06
N ASP A 218 5.20 1.29 -0.56
CA ASP A 218 5.97 2.49 -0.23
C ASP A 218 5.57 3.65 -1.16
N ILE A 219 4.58 4.44 -0.73
CA ILE A 219 4.08 5.56 -1.54
C ILE A 219 5.17 6.62 -1.77
N ALA A 220 6.16 6.74 -0.88
CA ALA A 220 7.25 7.68 -1.05
C ALA A 220 8.15 7.25 -2.22
N GLN A 221 8.56 5.97 -2.24
CA GLN A 221 9.32 5.42 -3.37
C GLN A 221 8.51 5.43 -4.67
N PHE A 222 7.20 5.18 -4.62
CA PHE A 222 6.32 5.29 -5.78
C PHE A 222 6.36 6.71 -6.36
N TYR A 223 6.09 7.71 -5.52
CA TYR A 223 6.03 9.10 -5.96
C TYR A 223 7.40 9.67 -6.33
N ASP A 224 8.51 9.18 -5.75
CA ASP A 224 9.85 9.52 -6.23
C ASP A 224 10.06 9.11 -7.69
N ARG A 225 9.49 7.98 -8.15
CA ARG A 225 9.53 7.61 -9.57
C ARG A 225 8.67 8.51 -10.44
N VAL A 226 7.51 8.91 -9.95
CA VAL A 226 6.64 9.87 -10.65
C VAL A 226 7.33 11.21 -10.76
N ARG A 227 7.98 11.68 -9.69
CA ARG A 227 8.75 12.94 -9.64
C ARG A 227 9.90 12.97 -10.63
N LEU A 228 10.59 11.84 -10.81
CA LEU A 228 11.71 11.74 -11.73
C LEU A 228 11.30 11.74 -13.21
N ASN A 229 10.06 11.33 -13.53
CA ASN A 229 9.57 11.22 -14.91
C ASN A 229 8.06 11.53 -15.00
N PRO A 230 7.59 12.72 -14.61
CA PRO A 230 6.16 13.04 -14.46
C PRO A 230 5.38 12.84 -15.77
N GLU A 231 6.01 13.09 -16.91
CA GLU A 231 5.43 12.93 -18.24
C GLU A 231 5.07 11.48 -18.58
N LEU A 232 5.81 10.49 -18.05
CA LEU A 232 5.48 9.07 -18.23
C LEU A 232 4.16 8.70 -17.54
N TYR A 233 3.74 9.49 -16.56
CA TYR A 233 2.51 9.32 -15.81
C TYR A 233 1.42 10.34 -16.22
N GLY A 234 1.68 11.14 -17.27
CA GLY A 234 0.73 12.12 -17.81
C GLY A 234 0.69 13.46 -17.06
N PHE A 235 1.66 13.73 -16.19
CA PHE A 235 1.76 14.99 -15.47
C PHE A 235 2.70 15.98 -16.15
N ASP A 236 2.35 17.25 -16.03
CA ASP A 236 3.20 18.36 -16.48
C ASP A 236 4.08 18.85 -15.30
N TYR A 237 3.63 18.66 -14.05
CA TYR A 237 4.30 19.15 -12.84
C TYR A 237 4.18 18.20 -11.65
N TYR A 238 5.26 18.09 -10.87
CA TYR A 238 5.27 17.38 -9.57
C TYR A 238 5.14 18.35 -8.38
N ASP A 239 6.16 19.19 -8.12
CA ASP A 239 6.27 20.06 -6.92
C ASP A 239 5.68 21.48 -7.10
N GLN A 240 4.99 21.75 -8.20
CA GLN A 240 4.26 23.01 -8.35
C GLN A 240 2.80 22.75 -8.01
N PRO A 241 2.36 22.80 -6.73
CA PRO A 241 0.94 23.01 -6.49
C PRO A 241 0.58 24.28 -7.24
N CYS A 242 -0.49 24.23 -8.05
CA CYS A 242 -0.77 25.18 -9.12
C CYS A 242 -0.20 26.59 -8.89
N ALA A 243 0.77 26.96 -9.74
CA ALA A 243 1.64 28.10 -9.49
C ALA A 243 0.86 29.42 -9.33
N PRO A 244 1.33 30.38 -8.52
CA PRO A 244 0.65 31.65 -8.21
C PRO A 244 0.34 32.59 -9.39
N LYS A 245 0.76 32.24 -10.62
CA LYS A 245 0.75 33.16 -11.77
C LYS A 245 -0.06 32.67 -12.96
N THR A 246 -0.64 31.48 -12.89
CA THR A 246 -1.56 30.99 -13.93
C THR A 246 -2.94 30.79 -13.30
N PRO A 247 -3.96 31.58 -13.72
CA PRO A 247 -5.35 31.22 -13.49
C PRO A 247 -5.53 29.73 -13.88
N PRO A 248 -6.08 28.89 -12.99
CA PRO A 248 -7.12 29.23 -12.03
C PRO A 248 -6.65 29.40 -10.58
N CYS A 249 -5.34 29.38 -10.30
CA CYS A 249 -4.83 29.37 -8.93
C CYS A 249 -4.38 30.76 -8.46
N THR A 250 -5.32 31.52 -7.90
CA THR A 250 -4.97 32.72 -7.14
C THR A 250 -4.63 32.33 -5.71
N LEU A 251 -3.41 32.64 -5.27
CA LEU A 251 -3.13 32.75 -3.84
C LEU A 251 -4.16 33.72 -3.25
N ALA A 252 -4.85 33.33 -2.18
CA ALA A 252 -5.60 34.31 -1.40
C ALA A 252 -4.60 35.35 -0.89
N GLU A 253 -4.62 36.56 -1.45
CA GLU A 253 -3.74 37.65 -1.03
C GLU A 253 -4.02 37.98 0.45
N GLY A 254 -3.10 37.60 1.33
CA GLY A 254 -3.15 37.95 2.74
C GLY A 254 -2.70 36.84 3.69
N GLY A 255 -1.38 36.67 3.85
CA GLY A 255 -0.82 35.98 5.01
C GLY A 255 0.43 35.17 4.72
N ALA A 256 1.56 35.58 5.28
CA ALA A 256 2.82 34.85 5.31
C ALA A 256 2.76 33.59 6.20
N SER A 257 1.85 32.67 5.90
CA SER A 257 1.83 31.34 6.51
C SER A 257 1.52 30.30 5.45
N TRP A 258 2.54 29.55 5.04
CA TRP A 258 2.46 28.39 4.16
C TRP A 258 1.51 27.28 4.68
N ASN A 259 1.01 27.41 5.90
CA ASN A 259 0.13 26.47 6.59
C ASN A 259 -1.38 26.69 6.34
N LYS A 260 -1.77 27.67 5.51
CA LYS A 260 -3.19 28.03 5.28
C LYS A 260 -3.49 28.53 3.86
N ILE A 261 -2.75 28.06 2.86
CA ILE A 261 -3.09 28.38 1.47
C ILE A 261 -4.20 27.42 1.02
N GLU A 262 -5.45 27.78 1.29
CA GLU A 262 -6.58 27.27 0.53
C GLU A 262 -6.48 27.86 -0.88
N TYR A 263 -6.05 27.04 -1.83
CA TYR A 263 -6.09 27.41 -3.24
C TYR A 263 -7.55 27.52 -3.65
N LYS A 264 -8.01 28.72 -4.01
CA LYS A 264 -9.27 28.89 -4.72
C LYS A 264 -9.05 28.43 -6.15
N PHE A 265 -9.38 27.18 -6.43
CA PHE A 265 -9.32 26.63 -7.77
C PHE A 265 -10.45 27.26 -8.60
N GLY A 266 -10.11 28.00 -9.65
CA GLY A 266 -11.10 28.38 -10.66
C GLY A 266 -11.69 27.15 -11.37
N ALA A 267 -12.75 27.37 -12.16
CA ALA A 267 -13.62 26.31 -12.70
C ALA A 267 -12.95 25.33 -13.69
N ASP A 268 -11.72 25.59 -14.12
CA ASP A 268 -10.96 24.69 -14.97
C ASP A 268 -10.37 23.55 -14.12
N GLN A 269 -10.81 22.33 -14.40
CA GLN A 269 -10.52 21.12 -13.63
C GLN A 269 -9.27 20.39 -14.12
N ASP A 270 -8.67 20.84 -15.24
CA ASP A 270 -7.55 20.16 -15.90
C ASP A 270 -6.32 20.04 -14.99
N TRP A 271 -6.09 21.02 -14.11
CA TRP A 271 -4.95 21.00 -13.20
C TRP A 271 -4.96 19.78 -12.26
N ARG A 272 -6.15 19.27 -11.86
CA ARG A 272 -6.27 18.14 -10.93
C ARG A 272 -5.69 16.85 -11.48
N VAL A 273 -5.62 16.74 -12.81
CA VAL A 273 -5.05 15.57 -13.50
C VAL A 273 -3.66 15.85 -14.08
N LYS A 274 -3.23 17.12 -14.15
CA LYS A 274 -1.93 17.54 -14.67
C LYS A 274 -0.84 17.77 -13.62
N HIS A 275 -1.24 17.89 -12.36
CA HIS A 275 -0.33 18.01 -11.22
C HIS A 275 -0.36 16.74 -10.37
N VAL A 276 0.77 16.37 -9.76
CA VAL A 276 0.81 15.23 -8.83
C VAL A 276 0.21 15.59 -7.47
N LEU A 277 0.50 16.79 -6.98
CA LEU A 277 0.04 17.27 -5.67
C LEU A 277 -1.06 18.33 -5.79
N ALA A 278 -2.10 18.21 -4.97
CA ALA A 278 -3.16 19.19 -4.82
C ALA A 278 -2.79 20.34 -3.87
N ASN A 279 -2.01 20.02 -2.84
CA ASN A 279 -1.40 20.96 -1.92
C ASN A 279 -0.10 20.34 -1.40
N LEU A 280 0.56 20.96 -0.41
CA LEU A 280 1.85 20.49 0.08
C LEU A 280 1.82 19.09 0.73
N LEU A 281 0.63 18.60 1.13
CA LEU A 281 0.46 17.33 1.85
C LEU A 281 -0.35 16.28 1.05
N HIS A 282 -1.28 16.70 0.19
CA HIS A 282 -2.22 15.79 -0.45
C HIS A 282 -1.93 15.66 -1.94
N PRO A 283 -1.84 14.42 -2.48
CA PRO A 283 -1.87 14.20 -3.91
C PRO A 283 -3.17 14.73 -4.52
N SER A 284 -3.09 15.16 -5.77
CA SER A 284 -4.25 15.57 -6.55
C SER A 284 -5.11 14.35 -6.92
N THR A 285 -6.23 14.60 -7.61
CA THR A 285 -7.00 13.52 -8.24
C THR A 285 -6.13 12.67 -9.17
N GLY A 286 -5.29 13.31 -10.00
CA GLY A 286 -4.38 12.62 -10.90
C GLY A 286 -3.34 11.81 -10.13
N GLY A 287 -2.73 12.39 -9.09
CA GLY A 287 -1.77 11.71 -8.22
C GLY A 287 -2.36 10.45 -7.58
N LEU A 288 -3.55 10.56 -6.98
CA LEU A 288 -4.25 9.41 -6.41
C LEU A 288 -4.67 8.39 -7.48
N ASN A 289 -5.06 8.83 -8.68
CA ASN A 289 -5.41 7.92 -9.78
C ASN A 289 -4.22 7.08 -10.27
N VAL A 290 -3.01 7.63 -10.35
CA VAL A 290 -1.82 6.85 -10.74
C VAL A 290 -1.40 5.89 -9.64
N LEU A 291 -1.51 6.29 -8.37
CA LEU A 291 -1.28 5.41 -7.23
C LEU A 291 -2.31 4.27 -7.19
N ALA A 292 -3.57 4.57 -7.43
CA ALA A 292 -4.67 3.61 -7.50
C ALA A 292 -4.46 2.58 -8.62
N LYS A 293 -4.04 3.01 -9.82
CA LYS A 293 -3.70 2.08 -10.92
C LYS A 293 -2.54 1.17 -10.54
N TYR A 294 -1.48 1.72 -9.95
CA TYR A 294 -0.37 0.93 -9.44
C TYR A 294 -0.85 -0.13 -8.43
N MET A 295 -1.72 0.25 -7.48
CA MET A 295 -2.32 -0.68 -6.50
C MET A 295 -3.24 -1.73 -7.13
N ALA A 296 -4.02 -1.36 -8.14
CA ALA A 296 -4.86 -2.29 -8.89
C ALA A 296 -4.00 -3.32 -9.65
N ASP A 297 -2.87 -2.91 -10.21
CA ASP A 297 -1.93 -3.81 -10.88
C ASP A 297 -1.35 -4.86 -9.92
N LEU A 298 -1.13 -4.51 -8.63
CA LEU A 298 -0.63 -5.47 -7.63
C LEU A 298 -1.56 -6.68 -7.45
N VAL A 299 -2.87 -6.46 -7.55
CA VAL A 299 -3.88 -7.52 -7.36
C VAL A 299 -4.30 -8.17 -8.68
N ASN A 300 -4.25 -7.42 -9.79
CA ASN A 300 -4.57 -7.93 -11.13
C ASN A 300 -3.42 -8.79 -11.71
N TYR A 301 -2.18 -8.51 -11.31
CA TYR A 301 -0.99 -9.26 -11.71
C TYR A 301 -0.26 -9.84 -10.48
N PRO A 302 -0.88 -10.78 -9.75
CA PRO A 302 -0.34 -11.32 -8.50
C PRO A 302 0.94 -12.16 -8.67
N ASP A 303 1.40 -12.39 -9.90
CA ASP A 303 2.71 -12.97 -10.22
C ASP A 303 3.84 -11.91 -10.28
N LYS A 304 3.53 -10.61 -10.15
CA LYS A 304 4.48 -9.50 -10.23
C LYS A 304 4.61 -8.79 -8.89
N VAL A 305 5.86 -8.52 -8.50
CA VAL A 305 6.17 -7.64 -7.37
C VAL A 305 6.94 -6.44 -7.92
N PRO A 306 6.27 -5.34 -8.30
CA PRO A 306 6.92 -4.17 -8.89
C PRO A 306 7.74 -3.37 -7.87
N PRO A 307 8.57 -2.41 -8.32
CA PRO A 307 9.25 -1.48 -7.41
C PRO A 307 8.26 -0.70 -6.56
N ALA A 308 8.61 -0.36 -5.31
CA ALA A 308 7.73 0.17 -4.25
C ALA A 308 6.69 -0.79 -3.67
N ASP A 309 6.62 -2.04 -4.13
CA ASP A 309 5.87 -3.08 -3.44
C ASP A 309 6.79 -3.91 -2.55
N ILE A 310 6.29 -4.19 -1.34
CA ILE A 310 6.80 -5.23 -0.47
C ILE A 310 5.67 -6.25 -0.31
N LEU A 311 5.75 -7.33 -1.10
CA LEU A 311 4.81 -8.44 -1.01
C LEU A 311 5.17 -9.32 0.17
N ILE A 312 4.27 -9.40 1.15
CA ILE A 312 4.44 -10.17 2.38
C ILE A 312 3.44 -11.33 2.36
N GLY A 313 3.95 -12.55 2.54
CA GLY A 313 3.12 -13.75 2.58
C GLY A 313 3.92 -14.97 3.02
N ASN A 314 3.32 -16.15 2.83
CA ASN A 314 4.00 -17.43 3.01
C ASN A 314 3.93 -18.22 1.70
N ALA A 315 4.76 -19.25 1.58
CA ALA A 315 4.87 -20.06 0.38
C ALA A 315 3.55 -20.73 -0.02
N GLY A 316 2.63 -20.96 0.91
CA GLY A 316 1.29 -21.51 0.63
C GLY A 316 0.23 -20.47 0.29
N SER A 317 0.47 -19.17 0.54
CA SER A 317 -0.49 -18.09 0.24
C SER A 317 -0.16 -17.31 -1.02
N LEU A 318 1.10 -17.29 -1.43
CA LEU A 318 1.54 -16.60 -2.63
C LEU A 318 1.39 -17.47 -3.89
N ASN A 319 1.21 -16.82 -5.04
CA ASN A 319 1.29 -17.47 -6.34
C ASN A 319 2.64 -18.18 -6.49
N GLN A 320 2.63 -19.45 -6.89
CA GLN A 320 3.82 -20.29 -6.93
C GLN A 320 4.89 -19.86 -7.94
N SER A 321 4.65 -18.81 -8.72
CA SER A 321 5.62 -18.19 -9.60
C SER A 321 5.57 -16.67 -9.41
N LEU A 322 6.71 -16.07 -9.05
CA LEU A 322 6.83 -14.62 -8.85
C LEU A 322 8.01 -14.03 -9.64
N GLU A 323 7.76 -12.91 -10.32
CA GLU A 323 8.78 -12.00 -10.85
C GLU A 323 8.94 -10.82 -9.89
N VAL A 324 10.09 -10.73 -9.24
CA VAL A 324 10.34 -9.76 -8.16
C VAL A 324 11.27 -8.64 -8.62
N LYS A 325 10.73 -7.42 -8.68
CA LYS A 325 11.45 -6.15 -8.90
C LYS A 325 11.45 -5.26 -7.65
N GLY A 326 10.44 -5.38 -6.80
CA GLY A 326 10.36 -4.78 -5.46
C GLY A 326 11.00 -5.68 -4.40
N THR A 327 10.27 -5.95 -3.32
CA THR A 327 10.70 -6.87 -2.26
C THR A 327 9.64 -7.94 -2.03
N VAL A 328 10.05 -9.18 -1.82
CA VAL A 328 9.17 -10.23 -1.29
C VAL A 328 9.67 -10.67 0.09
N ILE A 329 8.79 -10.69 1.07
CA ILE A 329 9.04 -11.22 2.41
C ILE A 329 8.24 -12.51 2.56
N PHE A 330 8.94 -13.64 2.63
CA PHE A 330 8.35 -14.92 3.01
C PHE A 330 8.45 -15.10 4.53
N HIS A 331 7.31 -15.06 5.21
CA HIS A 331 7.19 -15.44 6.60
C HIS A 331 6.72 -16.89 6.73
N GLN A 332 7.64 -17.79 7.10
CA GLN A 332 7.35 -19.22 7.27
C GLN A 332 7.37 -19.62 8.74
N GLU A 333 6.20 -19.91 9.31
CA GLU A 333 6.09 -20.56 10.63
C GLU A 333 6.40 -22.05 10.57
N LYS A 334 6.12 -22.68 9.43
CA LYS A 334 6.38 -24.09 9.16
C LYS A 334 7.19 -24.23 7.87
N ASP A 335 7.88 -25.35 7.75
CA ASP A 335 8.61 -25.68 6.52
C ASP A 335 7.69 -25.60 5.31
N GLY A 336 8.17 -24.96 4.25
CA GLY A 336 7.42 -24.76 3.02
C GLY A 336 8.33 -24.77 1.80
N ALA A 337 7.73 -25.08 0.65
CA ALA A 337 8.37 -25.01 -0.64
C ALA A 337 7.61 -24.04 -1.55
N PHE A 338 8.34 -23.36 -2.42
CA PHE A 338 7.82 -22.41 -3.38
C PHE A 338 8.41 -22.74 -4.75
N GLU A 339 7.58 -22.76 -5.80
CA GLU A 339 8.02 -23.31 -7.09
C GLU A 339 9.05 -22.42 -7.78
N LYS A 340 8.72 -21.17 -8.16
CA LYS A 340 9.57 -20.37 -9.05
C LYS A 340 9.71 -18.92 -8.60
N LEU A 341 10.96 -18.46 -8.50
CA LEU A 341 11.28 -17.06 -8.18
C LEU A 341 12.26 -16.50 -9.21
N SER A 342 11.94 -15.34 -9.79
CA SER A 342 12.79 -14.63 -10.74
C SER A 342 12.89 -13.13 -10.44
N GLY A 343 13.81 -12.44 -11.11
CA GLY A 343 13.93 -10.98 -11.04
C GLY A 343 15.15 -10.50 -10.25
N THR A 344 15.19 -9.20 -9.98
CA THR A 344 16.36 -8.47 -9.45
C THR A 344 16.07 -7.74 -8.14
N GLY A 345 14.84 -7.81 -7.65
CA GLY A 345 14.42 -7.21 -6.38
C GLY A 345 14.98 -7.94 -5.16
N THR A 346 14.40 -7.75 -3.98
CA THR A 346 14.93 -8.35 -2.74
C THR A 346 14.08 -9.53 -2.27
N LEU A 347 14.72 -10.62 -1.88
CA LEU A 347 14.09 -11.75 -1.18
C LEU A 347 14.47 -11.69 0.30
N VAL A 348 13.46 -11.64 1.18
CA VAL A 348 13.64 -11.73 2.63
C VAL A 348 12.92 -12.97 3.17
N LYS A 349 13.60 -13.72 4.04
CA LYS A 349 13.04 -14.86 4.77
C LYS A 349 13.00 -14.57 6.28
N THR A 350 11.81 -14.69 6.87
CA THR A 350 11.54 -14.55 8.31
C THR A 350 10.75 -15.76 8.85
N GLY A 351 10.65 -15.89 10.17
CA GLY A 351 9.96 -17.00 10.84
C GLY A 351 10.80 -18.29 10.93
N PRO A 352 10.46 -19.21 11.85
CA PRO A 352 11.30 -20.35 12.22
C PRO A 352 11.36 -21.46 11.17
N GLY A 353 10.30 -21.64 10.37
CA GLY A 353 10.22 -22.70 9.36
C GLY A 353 11.21 -22.53 8.21
N ALA A 354 11.62 -23.63 7.58
CA ALA A 354 12.46 -23.61 6.40
C ALA A 354 11.68 -23.14 5.16
N LEU A 355 12.33 -22.39 4.27
CA LEU A 355 11.83 -22.09 2.93
C LEU A 355 12.74 -22.71 1.87
N THR A 356 12.15 -23.52 1.00
CA THR A 356 12.83 -24.06 -0.19
C THR A 356 12.25 -23.44 -1.46
N ILE A 357 13.05 -22.68 -2.21
CA ILE A 357 12.70 -22.21 -3.55
C ILE A 357 13.23 -23.25 -4.55
N LYS A 358 12.36 -23.88 -5.35
CA LYS A 358 12.75 -24.97 -6.26
C LYS A 358 13.44 -24.46 -7.53
N HIS A 359 12.91 -23.42 -8.16
CA HIS A 359 13.43 -22.80 -9.38
C HIS A 359 13.79 -21.34 -9.10
N GLY A 360 14.85 -21.12 -8.31
CA GLY A 360 15.30 -19.78 -7.90
C GLY A 360 16.60 -19.33 -8.56
N ASP A 361 17.13 -20.11 -9.50
CA ASP A 361 18.27 -19.79 -10.36
C ASP A 361 18.03 -18.53 -11.22
N PHE A 362 16.77 -18.22 -11.54
CA PHE A 362 16.35 -17.01 -12.23
C PHE A 362 16.30 -15.76 -11.33
N PHE A 363 16.41 -15.90 -10.00
CA PHE A 363 16.43 -14.78 -9.08
C PHE A 363 17.87 -14.29 -8.87
N LYS A 364 18.14 -13.07 -9.35
CA LYS A 364 19.46 -12.44 -9.37
C LYS A 364 19.63 -11.32 -8.34
N GLY A 365 18.58 -11.03 -7.58
CA GLY A 365 18.61 -10.01 -6.55
C GLY A 365 19.20 -10.45 -5.21
N PRO A 366 19.37 -9.52 -4.25
CA PRO A 366 19.84 -9.82 -2.91
C PRO A 366 18.89 -10.76 -2.15
N ARG A 367 19.49 -11.60 -1.29
CA ARG A 367 18.78 -12.59 -0.47
C ARG A 367 19.15 -12.34 0.98
N GLN A 368 18.16 -12.09 1.82
CA GLN A 368 18.33 -11.87 3.24
C GLN A 368 17.60 -12.97 4.02
N ARG A 369 18.34 -13.62 4.93
CA ARG A 369 17.78 -14.60 5.86
C ARG A 369 17.89 -14.02 7.26
N LEU A 370 16.77 -13.56 7.79
CA LEU A 370 16.70 -13.03 9.15
C LEU A 370 16.49 -14.18 10.15
N GLU A 371 15.67 -15.17 9.78
CA GLU A 371 15.34 -16.33 10.63
C GLU A 371 15.17 -17.62 9.82
N GLY A 372 15.22 -18.75 10.53
CA GLY A 372 15.01 -20.09 9.97
C GLY A 372 16.06 -20.47 8.93
N LYS A 373 15.68 -21.38 8.01
CA LYS A 373 16.52 -21.82 6.89
C LYS A 373 15.96 -21.29 5.56
N LEU A 374 16.86 -20.85 4.69
CA LEU A 374 16.56 -20.54 3.29
C LEU A 374 17.40 -21.45 2.39
N SER A 375 16.76 -22.16 1.47
CA SER A 375 17.42 -22.98 0.46
C SER A 375 16.88 -22.59 -0.91
N VAL A 376 17.78 -22.22 -1.81
CA VAL A 376 17.44 -21.88 -3.19
C VAL A 376 18.08 -22.93 -4.07
N LEU A 377 17.25 -23.80 -4.63
CA LEU A 377 17.69 -24.83 -5.55
C LEU A 377 17.95 -24.20 -6.92
N VAL A 378 19.02 -24.68 -7.53
CA VAL A 378 19.43 -24.33 -8.89
C VAL A 378 19.28 -25.60 -9.68
N ASP A 379 18.47 -25.58 -10.73
CA ASP A 379 18.42 -26.70 -11.67
C ASP A 379 19.81 -26.83 -12.27
N ARG A 380 20.52 -27.91 -11.92
CA ARG A 380 21.74 -28.29 -12.63
C ARG A 380 21.27 -28.88 -13.96
N VAL A 381 21.28 -28.06 -15.00
CA VAL A 381 21.14 -28.51 -16.39
C VAL A 381 22.30 -29.42 -16.76
#